data_AF-A0A970FLJ5-F1
#
_entry.id   AF-A0A970FLJ5-F1
#
_cell.length_a   1.000
_cell.length_b   1.000
_cell.length_c   1.000
_cell.angle_alpha   90.00
_cell.angle_beta   90.00
_cell.angle_gamma   90.00
#
_symmetry.space_group_name_H-M   'P 1'
#
loop_
_entity.id
_entity.type
_entity.pdbx_description
1 polymer ?
#
loop_
_entity_poly.entity_id
_entity_poly.type
_entity_poly.pdbx_seq_one_letter_code
_entity_poly.pdbx_strand_id
1 'polypeptide(L)'
;MRKMTVLLTCVLASLLFITVPLHASQTIYSGTQTVKFSGGSRKVNFVSVDLNDPSVNIQEICAQNALGKTESLADIAKRAVDDNTEVVAAINGTFFNAYSSTSSEPYGHIINEGEMVHMASVAGSFGYFTEDNKFATDHIYVSVEGTIGAAWQYPYNWSVYAINHKTSSDYILTPDFGTNTGDCGEATIVVVENGTVSEIKQGKADIPENGYVIVLNYKQNAEKFKVGQRVDYRIRYHEAVFENGKAQKGELLDLDNIKAGLSAGPVLLIDGVVYADGAKEGITENKMNTLRAARSFIGVNRNNNRLIMGTVSNVTVKELAEIAKNMGLTDAVNLDGGASSGLYFKDKYLTSPGRKLSNALVITKSKAPVNEAKEVSFSFATLNDTIMVPLKNILKAADLDTITYKKYILIETAEHEIVLCVDDQEYWLDNERVSIDQPVTTINDEIYIPFELTELFGIPLEIDEEEGIVTINNDVTVIDPLKTFDKGMEAYNNQKYDEAEELFLQVLEADPGFSGAMDKLFRIYKDKKEHAKSVEYLEKFLSIHENDYSAMNALGWAYYSAKRYDDSLNQFIKMTEVFPDNPGPYETVGDMCQYQYFSNPEMAREYYRKALKLNLTDDVRNRISKKLSEVK
;
A
#
# COMPACT_ATOMS: atom_id res chain seq x y z
N MET A 1 -12.06 -9.28 82.81
CA MET A 1 -11.91 -10.00 81.51
C MET A 1 -13.31 -10.43 81.10
N ARG A 2 -14.00 -9.89 80.09
CA ARG A 2 -13.72 -9.66 78.65
C ARG A 2 -14.01 -10.89 77.78
N LYS A 3 -15.17 -10.87 77.08
CA LYS A 3 -15.59 -11.45 75.78
C LYS A 3 -17.14 -11.53 75.81
N MET A 4 -17.98 -10.83 75.03
CA MET A 4 -17.96 -10.28 73.66
C MET A 4 -18.38 -11.29 72.56
N THR A 5 -19.10 -10.76 71.55
CA THR A 5 -19.60 -11.38 70.29
C THR A 5 -20.98 -12.06 70.43
N VAL A 6 -22.05 -11.74 69.68
CA VAL A 6 -22.48 -10.50 68.97
C VAL A 6 -24.02 -10.59 68.70
N LEU A 7 -24.70 -9.50 68.30
CA LEU A 7 -26.07 -9.53 67.75
C LEU A 7 -26.07 -8.88 66.36
N LEU A 8 -26.70 -9.53 65.36
CA LEU A 8 -26.68 -9.07 63.96
C LEU A 8 -27.95 -8.26 63.63
N THR A 9 -27.81 -6.94 63.41
CA THR A 9 -28.90 -6.07 62.95
C THR A 9 -28.91 -5.98 61.42
N CYS A 10 -30.05 -6.30 60.80
CA CYS A 10 -30.25 -6.09 59.37
C CYS A 10 -30.44 -4.59 59.06
N VAL A 11 -29.65 -4.06 58.12
CA VAL A 11 -29.85 -2.72 57.55
C VAL A 11 -30.44 -2.90 56.16
N LEU A 12 -31.64 -2.35 55.93
CA LEU A 12 -32.21 -2.23 54.58
C LEU A 12 -31.41 -1.16 53.81
N ALA A 13 -30.60 -1.59 52.85
CA ALA A 13 -29.96 -0.68 51.91
C ALA A 13 -30.94 -0.35 50.77
N SER A 14 -31.31 0.92 50.64
CA SER A 14 -32.05 1.41 49.49
C SER A 14 -31.17 1.37 48.24
N LEU A 15 -31.51 0.50 47.29
CA LEU A 15 -30.88 0.48 45.96
C LEU A 15 -31.16 1.80 45.24
N LEU A 16 -30.15 2.67 45.16
CA LEU A 16 -30.10 3.69 44.12
C LEU A 16 -30.01 2.95 42.78
N PHE A 17 -31.06 3.04 41.97
CA PHE A 17 -30.93 2.79 40.54
C PHE A 17 -30.02 3.88 39.97
N ILE A 18 -28.74 3.53 39.74
CA ILE A 18 -27.85 4.34 38.91
C ILE A 18 -28.44 4.29 37.50
N THR A 19 -29.18 5.33 37.13
CA THR A 19 -29.63 5.52 35.74
C THR A 19 -28.41 5.83 34.91
N VAL A 20 -27.79 4.78 34.35
CA VAL A 20 -26.84 4.92 33.25
C VAL A 20 -27.53 5.77 32.17
N PRO A 21 -26.94 6.87 31.69
CA PRO A 21 -27.58 7.70 30.68
C PRO A 21 -27.86 6.86 29.44
N LEU A 22 -29.11 6.88 28.96
CA LEU A 22 -29.67 5.96 27.96
C LEU A 22 -28.79 5.76 26.71
N HIS A 23 -28.07 6.81 26.31
CA HIS A 23 -27.14 6.83 25.16
C HIS A 23 -25.95 5.88 25.29
N ALA A 24 -25.52 5.49 26.49
CA ALA A 24 -24.37 4.60 26.69
C ALA A 24 -24.64 3.14 26.26
N SER A 25 -25.88 2.81 25.87
CA SER A 25 -26.29 1.47 25.40
C SER A 25 -26.48 1.37 23.87
N GLN A 26 -26.49 2.50 23.15
CA GLN A 26 -26.69 2.51 21.70
C GLN A 26 -25.34 2.49 21.00
N THR A 27 -25.10 1.58 20.06
CA THR A 27 -23.82 1.56 19.33
C THR A 27 -23.66 2.78 18.42
N ILE A 28 -24.74 3.27 17.80
CA ILE A 28 -24.71 4.51 17.00
C ILE A 28 -25.89 5.42 17.31
N TYR A 29 -25.63 6.70 17.57
CA TYR A 29 -26.66 7.72 17.83
C TYR A 29 -26.24 9.12 17.38
N SER A 30 -27.21 10.02 17.20
CA SER A 30 -26.98 11.44 16.87
C SER A 30 -27.45 12.37 17.98
N GLY A 31 -26.85 13.56 18.11
CA GLY A 31 -27.33 14.58 19.03
C GLY A 31 -26.82 15.99 18.75
N THR A 32 -27.23 16.93 19.62
CA THR A 32 -26.68 18.29 19.68
C THR A 32 -26.23 18.59 21.10
N GLN A 33 -24.96 18.95 21.27
CA GLN A 33 -24.39 19.32 22.58
C GLN A 33 -24.00 20.79 22.60
N THR A 34 -24.28 21.51 23.70
CA THR A 34 -23.71 22.84 23.91
C THR A 34 -22.37 22.71 24.62
N VAL A 35 -21.28 23.04 23.93
CA VAL A 35 -19.91 22.94 24.44
C VAL A 35 -19.39 24.34 24.77
N LYS A 36 -18.71 24.48 25.91
CA LYS A 36 -18.02 25.71 26.34
C LYS A 36 -16.55 25.65 25.91
N PHE A 37 -15.97 26.81 25.61
CA PHE A 37 -14.57 27.00 25.23
C PHE A 37 -14.17 28.46 25.53
N SER A 38 -12.92 28.85 25.32
CA SER A 38 -12.37 30.18 25.62
C SER A 38 -13.17 31.33 24.99
N GLY A 39 -13.60 31.16 23.74
CA GLY A 39 -14.45 32.08 22.98
C GLY A 39 -15.96 31.98 23.23
N GLY A 40 -16.39 31.29 24.30
CA GLY A 40 -17.78 31.27 24.79
C GLY A 40 -18.43 29.89 24.77
N SER A 41 -19.54 29.74 24.03
CA SER A 41 -20.18 28.44 23.82
C SER A 41 -20.82 28.32 22.43
N ARG A 42 -20.94 27.09 21.94
CA ARG A 42 -21.58 26.74 20.67
C ARG A 42 -22.34 25.43 20.79
N LYS A 43 -23.34 25.27 19.94
CA LYS A 43 -23.97 23.97 19.68
C LYS A 43 -23.12 23.22 18.65
N VAL A 44 -22.79 21.98 18.97
CA VAL A 44 -22.18 21.01 18.07
C VAL A 44 -23.24 19.99 17.70
N ASN A 45 -23.52 19.81 16.42
CA ASN A 45 -24.31 18.69 15.92
C ASN A 45 -23.35 17.52 15.68
N PHE A 46 -23.67 16.33 16.16
CA PHE A 46 -22.77 15.19 16.06
C PHE A 46 -23.50 13.86 15.83
N VAL A 47 -22.79 12.92 15.23
CA VAL A 47 -23.06 11.48 15.28
C VAL A 47 -21.96 10.84 16.12
N SER A 48 -22.33 9.93 17.00
CA SER A 48 -21.42 9.09 17.78
C SER A 48 -21.53 7.65 17.32
N VAL A 49 -20.40 7.04 16.99
CA VAL A 49 -20.27 5.66 16.50
C VAL A 49 -19.36 4.92 17.48
N ASP A 50 -19.82 3.77 17.97
CA ASP A 50 -19.00 2.82 18.72
C ASP A 50 -18.19 1.98 17.74
N LEU A 51 -16.89 2.21 17.63
CA LEU A 51 -16.03 1.47 16.68
C LEU A 51 -15.70 0.06 17.19
N ASN A 52 -16.19 -0.33 18.37
CA ASN A 52 -16.10 -1.72 18.85
C ASN A 52 -17.30 -2.57 18.38
N ASP A 53 -18.31 -2.00 17.72
CA ASP A 53 -19.40 -2.75 17.08
C ASP A 53 -18.85 -3.34 15.75
N PRO A 54 -18.61 -4.66 15.65
CA PRO A 54 -17.91 -5.26 14.52
C PRO A 54 -18.72 -5.24 13.22
N SER A 55 -19.99 -4.82 13.29
CA SER A 55 -20.82 -4.58 12.11
C SER A 55 -20.70 -3.17 11.53
N VAL A 56 -19.88 -2.29 12.13
CA VAL A 56 -19.55 -0.96 11.59
C VAL A 56 -18.46 -1.08 10.52
N ASN A 57 -18.74 -0.52 9.34
CA ASN A 57 -17.74 -0.30 8.30
C ASN A 57 -17.55 1.21 8.05
N ILE A 58 -16.33 1.61 7.65
CA ILE A 58 -15.93 2.99 7.39
C ILE A 58 -15.29 3.09 6.00
N GLN A 59 -15.78 4.01 5.19
CA GLN A 59 -15.34 4.20 3.80
C GLN A 59 -15.19 5.71 3.50
N GLU A 60 -14.21 6.09 2.68
CA GLU A 60 -14.04 7.46 2.16
C GLU A 60 -14.37 7.46 0.66
N ILE A 61 -15.58 7.92 0.33
CA ILE A 61 -16.17 7.69 -1.00
C ILE A 61 -16.12 8.97 -1.83
N CYS A 62 -15.59 8.86 -3.05
CA CYS A 62 -15.62 9.92 -4.05
C CYS A 62 -17.01 10.07 -4.69
N ALA A 63 -17.43 11.30 -4.94
CA ALA A 63 -18.68 11.62 -5.59
C ALA A 63 -18.78 10.95 -6.96
N GLN A 64 -19.91 10.31 -7.24
CA GLN A 64 -20.16 9.57 -8.49
C GLN A 64 -19.15 8.44 -8.75
N ASN A 65 -18.45 7.95 -7.71
CA ASN A 65 -17.32 7.01 -7.79
C ASN A 65 -16.21 7.49 -8.76
N ALA A 66 -15.97 8.79 -8.83
CA ALA A 66 -14.97 9.36 -9.73
C ALA A 66 -14.36 10.67 -9.21
N LEU A 67 -13.06 10.83 -9.42
CA LEU A 67 -12.38 12.09 -9.11
C LEU A 67 -12.88 13.25 -10.01
N GLY A 68 -12.76 14.47 -9.49
CA GLY A 68 -13.19 15.68 -10.21
C GLY A 68 -14.71 15.91 -10.27
N LYS A 69 -15.55 15.00 -9.74
CA LYS A 69 -17.01 15.12 -9.71
C LYS A 69 -17.52 15.74 -8.40
N THR A 70 -18.81 16.10 -8.39
CA THR A 70 -19.52 16.47 -7.15
C THR A 70 -20.98 16.00 -7.14
N GLU A 71 -21.49 15.63 -5.97
CA GLU A 71 -22.92 15.31 -5.74
C GLU A 71 -23.37 15.71 -4.32
N SER A 72 -24.60 15.36 -3.90
CA SER A 72 -25.03 15.68 -2.53
C SER A 72 -24.47 14.66 -1.54
N LEU A 73 -24.21 15.07 -0.29
CA LEU A 73 -23.71 14.15 0.76
C LEU A 73 -24.59 12.90 0.94
N ALA A 74 -25.91 13.04 0.73
CA ALA A 74 -26.84 11.92 0.82
C ALA A 74 -26.72 10.96 -0.38
N ASP A 75 -26.36 11.47 -1.56
CA ASP A 75 -26.12 10.64 -2.74
C ASP A 75 -24.77 9.92 -2.63
N ILE A 76 -23.71 10.58 -2.16
CA ILE A 76 -22.41 9.93 -1.86
C ILE A 76 -22.63 8.80 -0.84
N ALA A 77 -23.31 9.10 0.26
CA ALA A 77 -23.58 8.11 1.30
C ALA A 77 -24.30 6.88 0.74
N LYS A 78 -25.32 7.06 -0.11
CA LYS A 78 -26.07 5.97 -0.76
C LYS A 78 -25.28 5.14 -1.77
N ARG A 79 -24.01 5.47 -2.07
CA ARG A 79 -23.11 4.59 -2.84
C ARG A 79 -22.36 3.58 -1.97
N ALA A 80 -22.33 3.79 -0.66
CA ALA A 80 -21.68 2.92 0.30
C ALA A 80 -22.46 1.63 0.60
N VAL A 81 -23.72 1.52 0.12
CA VAL A 81 -24.56 0.35 0.40
C VAL A 81 -24.44 -0.70 -0.70
N ASP A 82 -24.37 -1.93 -0.25
CA ASP A 82 -24.70 -3.14 -0.99
C ASP A 82 -26.00 -3.76 -0.43
N ASP A 83 -26.36 -4.95 -0.91
CA ASP A 83 -27.54 -5.67 -0.42
C ASP A 83 -27.42 -6.06 1.07
N ASN A 84 -26.21 -6.11 1.63
CA ASN A 84 -25.91 -6.55 2.98
C ASN A 84 -25.69 -5.42 4.00
N THR A 85 -25.57 -4.17 3.56
CA THR A 85 -25.24 -3.01 4.42
C THR A 85 -26.27 -1.89 4.37
N GLU A 86 -26.41 -1.12 5.46
CA GLU A 86 -27.21 0.12 5.51
C GLU A 86 -26.34 1.34 5.84
N VAL A 87 -26.62 2.49 5.21
CA VAL A 87 -26.00 3.77 5.58
C VAL A 87 -26.56 4.24 6.91
N VAL A 88 -25.68 4.40 7.89
CA VAL A 88 -26.06 4.97 9.18
C VAL A 88 -25.77 6.47 9.21
N ALA A 89 -24.62 6.89 8.70
CA ALA A 89 -24.18 8.28 8.76
C ALA A 89 -23.16 8.64 7.68
N ALA A 90 -23.02 9.95 7.41
CA ALA A 90 -21.93 10.47 6.59
C ALA A 90 -21.56 11.91 6.99
N ILE A 91 -20.30 12.28 6.80
CA ILE A 91 -19.76 13.63 6.99
C ILE A 91 -18.91 14.01 5.77
N ASN A 92 -18.88 15.29 5.40
CA ASN A 92 -18.04 15.74 4.29
C ASN A 92 -16.55 15.45 4.52
N GLY A 93 -15.80 15.08 3.49
CA GLY A 93 -14.39 14.72 3.58
C GLY A 93 -13.43 15.91 3.41
N THR A 94 -12.44 15.71 2.53
CA THR A 94 -11.33 16.62 2.27
C THR A 94 -11.67 17.85 1.40
N PHE A 95 -10.72 18.79 1.32
CA PHE A 95 -10.80 19.97 0.46
C PHE A 95 -10.81 19.60 -1.02
N PHE A 96 -11.44 20.44 -1.85
CA PHE A 96 -11.52 20.27 -3.30
C PHE A 96 -11.80 21.61 -4.00
N ASN A 97 -11.58 21.66 -5.32
CA ASN A 97 -11.83 22.87 -6.10
C ASN A 97 -13.32 23.08 -6.44
N ALA A 98 -14.08 23.55 -5.44
CA ALA A 98 -15.52 23.74 -5.54
C ALA A 98 -16.01 24.88 -6.46
N TYR A 99 -15.11 25.70 -7.01
CA TYR A 99 -15.46 26.88 -7.83
C TYR A 99 -14.84 26.86 -9.23
N SER A 100 -14.14 25.79 -9.58
CA SER A 100 -13.66 25.55 -10.94
C SER A 100 -14.82 25.19 -11.87
N SER A 101 -14.77 25.70 -13.10
CA SER A 101 -15.66 25.30 -14.19
C SER A 101 -15.14 24.11 -15.00
N THR A 102 -13.98 23.54 -14.63
CA THR A 102 -13.30 22.49 -15.42
C THR A 102 -13.12 21.16 -14.68
N SER A 103 -12.85 21.19 -13.38
CA SER A 103 -12.74 19.99 -12.53
C SER A 103 -12.84 20.34 -11.04
N SER A 104 -13.52 19.50 -10.27
CA SER A 104 -13.63 19.61 -8.80
C SER A 104 -12.75 18.60 -8.07
N GLU A 105 -11.51 18.43 -8.54
CA GLU A 105 -10.53 17.51 -7.95
C GLU A 105 -10.31 17.78 -6.44
N PRO A 106 -10.15 16.71 -5.63
CA PRO A 106 -9.70 16.83 -4.24
C PRO A 106 -8.29 17.44 -4.14
N TYR A 107 -7.95 17.91 -2.94
CA TYR A 107 -6.62 18.43 -2.60
C TYR A 107 -5.91 17.64 -1.49
N GLY A 108 -6.65 16.90 -0.67
CA GLY A 108 -6.05 16.02 0.34
C GLY A 108 -5.91 14.59 -0.15
N HIS A 109 -5.28 13.76 0.68
CA HIS A 109 -5.23 12.32 0.48
C HIS A 109 -6.61 11.70 0.67
N ILE A 110 -6.89 10.62 -0.07
CA ILE A 110 -8.06 9.75 0.10
C ILE A 110 -7.55 8.31 0.10
N ILE A 111 -7.87 7.56 1.15
CA ILE A 111 -7.61 6.14 1.30
C ILE A 111 -8.94 5.43 1.52
N ASN A 112 -9.22 4.36 0.78
CA ASN A 112 -10.48 3.62 0.89
C ASN A 112 -10.28 2.14 0.55
N GLU A 113 -10.68 1.24 1.46
CA GLU A 113 -10.44 -0.21 1.38
C GLU A 113 -8.94 -0.53 1.15
N GLY A 114 -8.06 0.08 1.93
CA GLY A 114 -6.59 -0.03 1.83
C GLY A 114 -5.95 0.93 0.82
N GLU A 115 -6.64 1.20 -0.28
CA GLU A 115 -6.05 1.82 -1.46
C GLU A 115 -5.98 3.36 -1.42
N MET A 116 -4.87 3.93 -1.88
CA MET A 116 -4.67 5.39 -2.00
C MET A 116 -5.33 5.94 -3.26
N VAL A 117 -6.66 6.06 -3.22
CA VAL A 117 -7.51 6.61 -4.30
C VAL A 117 -7.06 8.01 -4.76
N HIS A 118 -6.45 8.83 -3.90
CA HIS A 118 -5.95 10.16 -4.32
C HIS A 118 -4.81 10.68 -3.44
N MET A 119 -3.82 11.33 -4.05
CA MET A 119 -2.69 11.99 -3.40
C MET A 119 -2.22 13.20 -4.22
N ALA A 120 -2.38 14.42 -3.69
CA ALA A 120 -1.93 15.67 -4.33
C ALA A 120 -0.66 16.29 -3.73
N SER A 121 -0.21 15.82 -2.57
CA SER A 121 0.98 16.27 -1.86
C SER A 121 1.70 15.09 -1.21
N VAL A 122 2.98 15.27 -0.86
CA VAL A 122 3.76 14.26 -0.11
C VAL A 122 3.54 14.29 1.40
N ALA A 123 2.70 15.18 1.90
CA ALA A 123 2.38 15.25 3.33
C ALA A 123 1.00 15.85 3.57
N GLY A 124 0.42 15.53 4.73
CA GLY A 124 -0.83 16.11 5.19
C GLY A 124 -1.15 15.82 6.65
N SER A 125 -2.22 16.44 7.14
CA SER A 125 -2.84 16.18 8.44
C SER A 125 -3.92 15.12 8.24
N PHE A 126 -3.66 13.88 8.66
CA PHE A 126 -4.53 12.73 8.40
C PHE A 126 -5.52 12.49 9.53
N GLY A 127 -6.72 11.99 9.19
CA GLY A 127 -7.51 11.13 10.06
C GLY A 127 -7.70 9.80 9.35
N TYR A 128 -7.35 8.70 9.98
CA TYR A 128 -7.38 7.36 9.38
C TYR A 128 -7.95 6.32 10.33
N PHE A 129 -8.42 5.23 9.73
CA PHE A 129 -9.04 4.06 10.35
C PHE A 129 -8.26 2.81 9.93
N THR A 130 -7.93 1.95 10.88
CA THR A 130 -7.31 0.64 10.64
C THR A 130 -8.36 -0.45 10.42
N GLU A 131 -7.96 -1.60 9.88
CA GLU A 131 -8.84 -2.77 9.71
C GLU A 131 -9.49 -3.26 11.03
N ASP A 132 -8.84 -3.09 12.19
CA ASP A 132 -9.42 -3.40 13.51
C ASP A 132 -10.29 -2.25 14.09
N ASN A 133 -10.77 -1.37 13.22
CA ASN A 133 -11.64 -0.23 13.53
C ASN A 133 -11.06 0.68 14.65
N LYS A 134 -9.77 1.02 14.58
CA LYS A 134 -9.17 2.10 15.41
C LYS A 134 -9.03 3.36 14.59
N PHE A 135 -9.42 4.48 15.17
CA PHE A 135 -9.17 5.80 14.60
C PHE A 135 -7.92 6.43 15.21
N ALA A 136 -7.08 7.00 14.36
CA ALA A 136 -5.97 7.85 14.76
C ALA A 136 -5.84 9.08 13.85
N THR A 137 -5.05 10.06 14.29
CA THR A 137 -4.74 11.27 13.53
C THR A 137 -3.27 11.62 13.72
N ASP A 138 -2.62 12.02 12.64
CA ASP A 138 -1.19 12.30 12.66
C ASP A 138 -0.78 13.25 11.52
N HIS A 139 0.45 13.74 11.60
CA HIS A 139 1.17 14.40 10.54
C HIS A 139 1.92 13.34 9.74
N ILE A 140 1.40 12.96 8.58
CA ILE A 140 1.97 11.86 7.77
C ILE A 140 2.62 12.43 6.51
N TYR A 141 3.84 11.96 6.24
CA TYR A 141 4.54 12.08 4.98
C TYR A 141 4.35 10.78 4.18
N VAL A 142 3.77 10.88 2.99
CA VAL A 142 3.54 9.75 2.09
C VAL A 142 4.62 9.75 1.01
N SER A 143 5.38 8.66 0.90
CA SER A 143 6.27 8.43 -0.24
C SER A 143 5.77 7.28 -1.09
N VAL A 144 5.62 7.54 -2.38
CA VAL A 144 5.41 6.52 -3.40
C VAL A 144 6.78 6.08 -3.90
N GLU A 145 7.17 4.88 -3.51
CA GLU A 145 8.43 4.25 -3.90
C GLU A 145 8.13 3.26 -5.02
N GLY A 146 8.98 3.18 -6.05
CA GLY A 146 8.77 2.30 -7.18
C GLY A 146 10.03 1.56 -7.61
N THR A 147 9.86 0.46 -8.32
CA THR A 147 10.93 -0.40 -8.83
C THR A 147 10.79 -0.70 -10.32
N ILE A 148 11.92 -1.04 -10.97
CA ILE A 148 12.00 -1.60 -12.32
C ILE A 148 12.76 -2.93 -12.18
N GLY A 149 12.19 -4.02 -12.72
CA GLY A 149 12.40 -5.34 -12.17
C GLY A 149 11.80 -5.41 -10.76
N ALA A 150 12.51 -6.02 -9.81
CA ALA A 150 12.08 -6.09 -8.42
C ALA A 150 13.22 -5.70 -7.46
N ALA A 151 13.86 -4.56 -7.72
CA ALA A 151 14.93 -3.98 -6.92
C ALA A 151 14.54 -2.55 -6.47
N TRP A 152 14.12 -2.41 -5.21
CA TRP A 152 13.69 -1.15 -4.60
C TRP A 152 14.83 -0.15 -4.30
N GLN A 153 16.04 -0.42 -4.78
CA GLN A 153 17.26 0.36 -4.52
C GLN A 153 17.83 0.97 -5.81
N TYR A 154 18.64 2.02 -5.69
CA TYR A 154 19.33 2.66 -6.82
C TYR A 154 20.22 1.64 -7.57
N PRO A 155 20.27 1.65 -8.92
CA PRO A 155 19.66 2.61 -9.85
C PRO A 155 18.20 2.32 -10.23
N TYR A 156 17.68 1.16 -9.87
CA TYR A 156 16.41 0.59 -10.35
C TYR A 156 15.16 1.21 -9.72
N ASN A 157 15.31 1.91 -8.60
CA ASN A 157 14.20 2.60 -7.95
C ASN A 157 13.77 3.89 -8.68
N TRP A 158 12.49 4.23 -8.52
CA TRP A 158 11.89 5.50 -8.91
C TRP A 158 10.94 5.99 -7.82
N SER A 159 10.39 7.19 -7.97
CA SER A 159 9.43 7.77 -7.02
C SER A 159 8.58 8.82 -7.71
N VAL A 160 7.34 8.97 -7.27
CA VAL A 160 6.43 10.04 -7.71
C VAL A 160 5.91 10.85 -6.52
N TYR A 161 5.30 12.00 -6.81
CA TYR A 161 4.87 12.98 -5.82
C TYR A 161 3.34 13.12 -5.71
N ALA A 162 2.61 12.37 -6.54
CA ALA A 162 1.15 12.36 -6.58
C ALA A 162 0.60 11.06 -7.17
N ILE A 163 -0.61 10.68 -6.75
CA ILE A 163 -1.42 9.58 -7.31
C ILE A 163 -2.79 10.16 -7.65
N ASN A 164 -3.26 9.90 -8.88
CA ASN A 164 -4.54 10.37 -9.42
C ASN A 164 -4.72 11.90 -9.37
N HIS A 165 -3.60 12.65 -9.32
CA HIS A 165 -3.59 14.11 -9.30
C HIS A 165 -2.50 14.64 -10.23
N LYS A 166 -2.88 15.46 -11.22
CA LYS A 166 -1.93 15.99 -12.21
C LYS A 166 -1.09 17.12 -11.64
N THR A 167 0.24 16.96 -11.64
CA THR A 167 1.16 18.00 -11.16
C THR A 167 2.26 18.32 -12.19
N SER A 168 3.10 19.32 -11.88
CA SER A 168 4.35 19.59 -12.59
C SER A 168 5.51 18.69 -12.19
N SER A 169 5.33 17.86 -11.16
CA SER A 169 6.26 16.82 -10.72
C SER A 169 5.83 15.48 -11.33
N ASP A 170 6.59 14.40 -11.14
CA ASP A 170 6.17 13.08 -11.63
C ASP A 170 5.00 12.52 -10.80
N TYR A 171 4.05 11.84 -11.45
CA TYR A 171 2.81 11.31 -10.83
C TYR A 171 2.35 9.98 -11.45
N ILE A 172 1.51 9.23 -10.73
CA ILE A 172 0.81 8.04 -11.25
C ILE A 172 -0.67 8.38 -11.49
N LEU A 173 -1.27 7.80 -12.53
CA LEU A 173 -2.71 7.71 -12.74
C LEU A 173 -3.13 6.24 -12.79
N THR A 174 -4.10 5.86 -11.96
CA THR A 174 -4.70 4.52 -11.82
C THR A 174 -6.16 4.57 -12.31
N PRO A 175 -6.91 3.44 -12.37
CA PRO A 175 -8.30 3.42 -12.81
C PRO A 175 -9.24 4.38 -12.06
N ASP A 176 -8.96 4.71 -10.80
CA ASP A 176 -9.70 5.70 -9.99
C ASP A 176 -9.69 7.13 -10.59
N PHE A 177 -8.66 7.46 -11.38
CA PHE A 177 -8.62 8.71 -12.13
C PHE A 177 -9.60 8.70 -13.33
N GLY A 178 -9.88 7.52 -13.87
CA GLY A 178 -10.69 7.28 -15.06
C GLY A 178 -9.94 6.49 -16.12
N THR A 179 -10.56 6.32 -17.29
CA THR A 179 -10.09 5.39 -18.34
C THR A 179 -8.96 5.92 -19.24
N ASN A 180 -8.56 7.19 -19.11
CA ASN A 180 -7.49 7.77 -19.92
C ASN A 180 -6.81 8.94 -19.21
N THR A 181 -5.55 9.19 -19.57
CA THR A 181 -4.75 10.25 -18.96
C THR A 181 -5.23 11.65 -19.31
N GLY A 182 -6.07 11.83 -20.34
CA GLY A 182 -6.17 13.11 -21.06
C GLY A 182 -4.83 13.53 -21.66
N ASP A 183 -4.71 14.80 -22.07
CA ASP A 183 -3.43 15.34 -22.56
C ASP A 183 -2.46 15.62 -21.39
N CYS A 184 -1.21 15.21 -21.56
CA CYS A 184 -0.06 15.42 -20.68
C CYS A 184 1.10 16.15 -21.40
N GLY A 185 0.91 16.59 -22.64
CA GLY A 185 1.87 17.40 -23.38
C GLY A 185 3.18 16.67 -23.67
N GLU A 186 4.31 17.30 -23.33
CA GLU A 186 5.66 16.74 -23.53
C GLU A 186 6.11 15.75 -22.44
N ALA A 187 5.31 15.51 -21.40
CA ALA A 187 5.63 14.51 -20.38
C ALA A 187 5.75 13.12 -21.01
N THR A 188 6.71 12.32 -20.53
CA THR A 188 6.82 10.92 -20.97
C THR A 188 5.84 10.08 -20.18
N ILE A 189 4.95 9.41 -20.90
CA ILE A 189 3.96 8.51 -20.36
C ILE A 189 4.52 7.08 -20.45
N VAL A 190 4.59 6.38 -19.32
CA VAL A 190 4.90 4.95 -19.23
C VAL A 190 3.62 4.23 -18.82
N VAL A 191 3.05 3.45 -19.72
CA VAL A 191 1.85 2.64 -19.47
C VAL A 191 2.29 1.30 -18.89
N VAL A 192 1.77 0.94 -17.72
CA VAL A 192 2.02 -0.33 -17.05
C VAL A 192 0.72 -1.16 -17.08
N GLU A 193 0.78 -2.35 -17.67
CA GLU A 193 -0.32 -3.32 -17.76
C GLU A 193 0.19 -4.66 -17.21
N ASN A 194 -0.54 -5.28 -16.28
CA ASN A 194 -0.10 -6.49 -15.56
C ASN A 194 1.31 -6.35 -14.94
N GLY A 195 1.59 -5.21 -14.29
CA GLY A 195 2.91 -4.95 -13.71
C GLY A 195 4.06 -4.89 -14.73
N THR A 196 3.78 -4.77 -16.04
CA THR A 196 4.81 -4.65 -17.09
C THR A 196 4.61 -3.42 -17.96
N VAL A 197 5.70 -2.79 -18.42
CA VAL A 197 5.61 -1.63 -19.32
C VAL A 197 5.11 -2.06 -20.70
N SER A 198 3.89 -1.69 -21.07
CA SER A 198 3.28 -2.04 -22.37
C SER A 198 3.55 -0.98 -23.44
N GLU A 199 3.58 0.31 -23.08
CA GLU A 199 3.84 1.41 -24.01
C GLU A 199 4.63 2.55 -23.33
N ILE A 200 5.51 3.22 -24.09
CA ILE A 200 6.12 4.50 -23.69
C ILE A 200 5.85 5.53 -24.79
N LYS A 201 5.22 6.67 -24.44
CA LYS A 201 4.77 7.69 -25.40
C LYS A 201 4.76 9.11 -24.83
N GLN A 202 4.27 10.07 -25.61
CA GLN A 202 3.95 11.44 -25.18
C GLN A 202 2.50 11.81 -25.58
N GLY A 203 2.00 12.94 -25.12
CA GLY A 203 0.63 13.38 -25.38
C GLY A 203 -0.38 12.71 -24.45
N LYS A 204 -0.99 11.60 -24.88
CA LYS A 204 -2.06 10.90 -24.11
C LYS A 204 -1.95 9.38 -24.19
N ALA A 205 -2.41 8.70 -23.14
CA ALA A 205 -2.61 7.26 -23.08
C ALA A 205 -4.01 6.93 -22.54
N ASP A 206 -4.44 5.69 -22.80
CA ASP A 206 -5.52 5.06 -22.03
C ASP A 206 -4.92 4.51 -20.72
N ILE A 207 -5.72 4.39 -19.67
CA ILE A 207 -5.30 3.84 -18.37
C ILE A 207 -5.83 2.40 -18.31
N PRO A 208 -4.95 1.36 -18.22
CA PRO A 208 -5.40 -0.03 -18.14
C PRO A 208 -6.19 -0.29 -16.86
N GLU A 209 -7.28 -1.07 -16.94
CA GLU A 209 -8.09 -1.48 -15.77
C GLU A 209 -7.28 -2.33 -14.77
N ASN A 210 -6.30 -3.06 -15.29
CA ASN A 210 -5.40 -4.01 -14.62
C ASN A 210 -3.97 -3.45 -14.50
N GLY A 211 -3.85 -2.14 -14.26
CA GLY A 211 -2.57 -1.45 -14.30
C GLY A 211 -2.67 0.04 -13.98
N TYR A 212 -1.67 0.79 -14.41
CA TYR A 212 -1.55 2.22 -14.12
C TYR A 212 -0.64 2.91 -15.13
N VAL A 213 -0.59 4.23 -15.05
CA VAL A 213 0.21 5.06 -15.94
C VAL A 213 1.12 5.97 -15.12
N ILE A 214 2.43 5.85 -15.31
CA ILE A 214 3.41 6.78 -14.73
C ILE A 214 3.61 7.94 -15.72
N VAL A 215 3.43 9.17 -15.26
CA VAL A 215 3.67 10.38 -16.04
C VAL A 215 4.91 11.09 -15.52
N LEU A 216 5.95 11.12 -16.35
CA LEU A 216 7.28 11.61 -16.05
C LEU A 216 7.50 12.96 -16.74
N ASN A 217 7.44 14.03 -15.96
CA ASN A 217 7.73 15.39 -16.38
C ASN A 217 9.26 15.62 -16.51
N TYR A 218 10.08 14.87 -15.77
CA TYR A 218 11.54 14.95 -15.84
C TYR A 218 12.13 13.86 -16.77
N LYS A 219 12.63 14.24 -17.95
CA LYS A 219 13.15 13.31 -18.98
C LYS A 219 14.19 12.30 -18.45
N GLN A 220 15.08 12.75 -17.57
CA GLN A 220 16.10 11.92 -16.91
C GLN A 220 15.54 10.74 -16.09
N ASN A 221 14.29 10.85 -15.60
CA ASN A 221 13.63 9.76 -14.87
C ASN A 221 13.02 8.74 -15.85
N ALA A 222 12.61 9.19 -17.05
CA ALA A 222 12.04 8.34 -18.10
C ALA A 222 13.07 7.44 -18.78
N GLU A 223 14.35 7.84 -18.85
CA GLU A 223 15.45 7.08 -19.46
C GLU A 223 15.67 5.69 -18.82
N LYS A 224 15.12 5.44 -17.62
CA LYS A 224 15.21 4.16 -16.93
C LYS A 224 14.26 3.08 -17.49
N PHE A 225 13.11 3.49 -18.04
CA PHE A 225 12.02 2.60 -18.40
C PHE A 225 12.13 2.11 -19.84
N LYS A 226 11.79 0.83 -20.06
CA LYS A 226 11.75 0.17 -21.36
C LYS A 226 10.52 -0.73 -21.43
N VAL A 227 9.91 -0.80 -22.60
CA VAL A 227 8.80 -1.74 -22.89
C VAL A 227 9.24 -3.18 -22.58
N GLY A 228 8.36 -3.95 -21.92
CA GLY A 228 8.60 -5.32 -21.48
C GLY A 228 9.23 -5.49 -20.09
N GLN A 229 9.63 -4.42 -19.40
CA GLN A 229 10.14 -4.53 -18.03
C GLN A 229 9.00 -4.68 -17.02
N ARG A 230 9.17 -5.56 -16.00
CA ARG A 230 8.36 -5.53 -14.77
C ARG A 230 8.59 -4.19 -14.06
N VAL A 231 7.52 -3.55 -13.61
CA VAL A 231 7.52 -2.26 -12.92
C VAL A 231 6.42 -2.29 -11.88
N ASP A 232 6.76 -1.83 -10.67
CA ASP A 232 5.88 -1.92 -9.50
C ASP A 232 6.04 -0.68 -8.61
N TYR A 233 5.07 -0.42 -7.73
CA TYR A 233 5.17 0.63 -6.71
C TYR A 233 4.51 0.23 -5.39
N ARG A 234 5.01 0.83 -4.30
CA ARG A 234 4.46 0.71 -2.96
C ARG A 234 4.30 2.08 -2.32
N ILE A 235 3.34 2.19 -1.42
CA ILE A 235 3.07 3.41 -0.65
C ILE A 235 3.66 3.22 0.74
N ARG A 236 4.40 4.22 1.22
CA ARG A 236 5.03 4.18 2.55
C ARG A 236 4.67 5.42 3.34
N TYR A 237 4.29 5.19 4.58
CA TYR A 237 3.88 6.23 5.53
C TYR A 237 5.01 6.53 6.50
N HIS A 238 5.28 7.81 6.70
CA HIS A 238 6.34 8.31 7.57
C HIS A 238 5.82 9.47 8.41
N GLU A 239 6.48 9.81 9.50
CA GLU A 239 6.22 11.05 10.23
C GLU A 239 6.49 12.27 9.31
N ALA A 240 5.60 13.25 9.28
CA ALA A 240 5.83 14.54 8.63
C ALA A 240 6.32 15.59 9.63
N VAL A 241 7.63 15.79 9.69
CA VAL A 241 8.24 16.81 10.55
C VAL A 241 8.15 18.17 9.85
N PHE A 242 7.30 19.08 10.36
CA PHE A 242 7.08 20.39 9.75
C PHE A 242 8.10 21.45 10.22
N GLU A 243 9.06 21.79 9.35
CA GLU A 243 10.03 22.86 9.57
C GLU A 243 9.74 24.06 8.66
N ASN A 244 9.56 25.25 9.25
CA ASN A 244 9.28 26.50 8.52
C ASN A 244 8.09 26.40 7.54
N GLY A 245 7.07 25.59 7.86
CA GLY A 245 5.90 25.35 7.02
C GLY A 245 6.12 24.38 5.86
N LYS A 246 7.23 23.63 5.86
CA LYS A 246 7.51 22.53 4.91
C LYS A 246 7.64 21.21 5.66
N ALA A 247 6.96 20.18 5.18
CA ALA A 247 7.14 18.83 5.70
C ALA A 247 8.50 18.25 5.25
N GLN A 248 9.20 17.62 6.18
CA GLN A 248 10.31 16.71 5.95
C GLN A 248 9.85 15.27 6.21
N LYS A 249 10.44 14.30 5.49
CA LYS A 249 10.23 12.87 5.73
C LYS A 249 10.98 12.47 7.01
N GLY A 250 10.22 12.06 8.04
CA GLY A 250 10.73 11.54 9.31
C GLY A 250 10.85 10.01 9.31
N GLU A 251 10.67 9.42 10.50
CA GLU A 251 10.72 7.97 10.70
C GLU A 251 9.59 7.23 9.95
N LEU A 252 9.82 5.97 9.61
CA LEU A 252 8.79 5.09 9.02
C LEU A 252 7.72 4.74 10.07
N LEU A 253 6.45 4.74 9.66
CA LEU A 253 5.31 4.34 10.48
C LEU A 253 4.78 2.98 9.98
N ASP A 254 4.48 2.07 10.91
CA ASP A 254 3.77 0.81 10.61
C ASP A 254 2.27 1.12 10.49
N LEU A 255 1.85 1.37 9.26
CA LEU A 255 0.50 1.79 8.88
C LEU A 255 -0.03 0.99 7.68
N ASP A 256 0.52 -0.21 7.47
CA ASP A 256 0.13 -1.11 6.38
C ASP A 256 -1.32 -1.61 6.53
N ASN A 257 -1.91 -1.49 7.73
CA ASN A 257 -3.29 -1.89 8.03
C ASN A 257 -4.30 -0.71 8.00
N ILE A 258 -3.96 0.44 7.40
CA ILE A 258 -4.95 1.50 7.16
C ILE A 258 -6.00 0.98 6.18
N LYS A 259 -7.27 1.01 6.61
CA LYS A 259 -8.44 0.68 5.81
C LYS A 259 -8.99 1.88 5.05
N ALA A 260 -9.20 2.97 5.77
CA ALA A 260 -9.86 4.15 5.22
C ALA A 260 -9.29 5.40 5.87
N GLY A 261 -9.27 6.52 5.15
CA GLY A 261 -8.76 7.75 5.71
C GLY A 261 -8.71 8.88 4.72
N LEU A 262 -8.43 10.06 5.24
CA LEU A 262 -8.28 11.26 4.43
C LEU A 262 -7.26 12.20 5.07
N SER A 263 -6.60 13.01 4.25
CA SER A 263 -5.95 14.22 4.76
C SER A 263 -6.82 15.44 4.51
N ALA A 264 -6.89 16.33 5.48
CA ALA A 264 -7.50 17.65 5.31
C ALA A 264 -6.78 18.61 6.24
N GLY A 265 -7.18 18.61 7.51
CA GLY A 265 -6.47 19.31 8.56
C GLY A 265 -6.91 20.75 8.83
N PRO A 266 -6.23 21.41 9.77
CA PRO A 266 -5.12 20.87 10.56
C PRO A 266 -5.55 19.78 11.56
N VAL A 267 -4.58 19.04 12.10
CA VAL A 267 -4.79 18.18 13.26
C VAL A 267 -5.24 19.04 14.43
N LEU A 268 -6.30 18.63 15.12
CA LEU A 268 -6.84 19.36 16.28
C LEU A 268 -6.22 18.85 17.56
N LEU A 269 -6.18 17.52 17.72
CA LEU A 269 -5.71 16.82 18.91
C LEU A 269 -4.92 15.56 18.54
N ILE A 270 -3.80 15.32 19.22
CA ILE A 270 -3.13 14.01 19.30
C ILE A 270 -2.92 13.72 20.79
N ASP A 271 -3.34 12.56 21.29
CA ASP A 271 -3.23 12.17 22.72
C ASP A 271 -3.77 13.24 23.71
N GLY A 272 -4.79 13.97 23.30
CA GLY A 272 -5.42 15.06 24.05
C GLY A 272 -4.61 16.37 24.10
N VAL A 273 -3.46 16.44 23.44
CA VAL A 273 -2.65 17.65 23.25
C VAL A 273 -3.20 18.45 22.07
N VAL A 274 -3.34 19.77 22.23
CA VAL A 274 -3.87 20.65 21.16
C VAL A 274 -2.75 21.05 20.20
N TYR A 275 -2.93 20.74 18.91
CA TYR A 275 -2.05 21.17 17.82
C TYR A 275 -2.66 22.41 17.13
N ALA A 276 -3.66 22.20 16.27
CA ALA A 276 -4.59 23.21 15.77
C ALA A 276 -3.92 24.45 15.13
N ASP A 277 -2.81 24.25 14.42
CA ASP A 277 -1.96 25.35 13.91
C ASP A 277 -1.59 25.14 12.44
N GLY A 278 -2.61 25.22 11.57
CA GLY A 278 -2.48 24.95 10.14
C GLY A 278 -1.33 25.69 9.43
N ALA A 279 -0.96 26.89 9.90
CA ALA A 279 0.19 27.62 9.36
C ALA A 279 1.54 26.88 9.55
N LYS A 280 1.68 26.06 10.61
CA LYS A 280 2.84 25.17 10.79
C LYS A 280 2.73 23.94 9.91
N GLU A 281 1.52 23.40 9.78
CA GLU A 281 1.17 22.22 8.97
C GLU A 281 1.10 22.52 7.45
N GLY A 282 1.74 23.61 6.99
CA GLY A 282 1.79 23.99 5.58
C GLY A 282 0.49 24.57 4.99
N ILE A 283 -0.59 24.71 5.76
CA ILE A 283 -1.88 25.25 5.30
C ILE A 283 -1.76 26.77 5.14
N THR A 284 -1.49 27.20 3.90
CA THR A 284 -1.26 28.61 3.52
C THR A 284 -2.53 29.47 3.49
N GLU A 285 -3.72 28.87 3.55
CA GLU A 285 -5.00 29.59 3.56
C GLU A 285 -5.22 30.35 4.89
N ASN A 286 -4.92 31.65 4.91
CA ASN A 286 -5.13 32.52 6.07
C ASN A 286 -6.56 32.46 6.64
N LYS A 287 -7.57 32.19 5.80
CA LYS A 287 -8.97 31.98 6.22
C LYS A 287 -9.13 30.71 7.06
N MET A 288 -8.42 29.63 6.75
CA MET A 288 -8.42 28.42 7.56
C MET A 288 -7.81 28.68 8.94
N ASN A 289 -6.69 29.42 8.98
CA ASN A 289 -5.95 29.69 10.22
C ASN A 289 -6.62 30.70 11.17
N THR A 290 -7.43 31.64 10.67
CA THR A 290 -7.94 32.78 11.48
C THR A 290 -9.44 33.04 11.44
N LEU A 291 -10.17 32.56 10.41
CA LEU A 291 -11.58 32.88 10.25
C LEU A 291 -12.47 32.01 11.13
N ARG A 292 -13.46 32.65 11.79
CA ARG A 292 -14.61 31.91 12.35
C ARG A 292 -15.54 31.49 11.21
N ALA A 293 -15.73 30.19 11.03
CA ALA A 293 -16.57 29.63 9.96
C ALA A 293 -17.44 28.47 10.48
N ALA A 294 -18.27 27.89 9.62
CA ALA A 294 -18.71 26.51 9.84
C ALA A 294 -17.50 25.57 9.70
N ARG A 295 -17.44 24.56 10.56
CA ARG A 295 -16.37 23.56 10.60
C ARG A 295 -16.96 22.17 10.74
N SER A 296 -16.29 21.21 10.13
CA SER A 296 -16.52 19.78 10.27
C SER A 296 -15.28 19.14 10.88
N PHE A 297 -15.46 18.09 11.69
CA PHE A 297 -14.36 17.34 12.30
C PHE A 297 -14.76 15.89 12.53
N ILE A 298 -13.75 15.03 12.57
CA ILE A 298 -13.84 13.68 13.13
C ILE A 298 -12.83 13.53 14.25
N GLY A 299 -13.12 12.65 15.21
CA GLY A 299 -12.21 12.34 16.30
C GLY A 299 -12.72 11.26 17.23
N VAL A 300 -11.82 10.63 17.98
CA VAL A 300 -12.12 9.52 18.90
C VAL A 300 -11.77 9.89 20.34
N ASN A 301 -12.40 9.20 21.28
CA ASN A 301 -11.84 9.02 22.61
C ASN A 301 -11.20 7.62 22.68
N ARG A 302 -9.87 7.54 22.71
CA ARG A 302 -9.14 6.24 22.71
C ARG A 302 -9.55 5.31 23.85
N ASN A 303 -10.03 5.84 24.99
CA ASN A 303 -10.42 5.02 26.15
C ASN A 303 -11.68 4.17 25.94
N ASN A 304 -12.52 4.50 24.96
CA ASN A 304 -13.72 3.73 24.63
C ASN A 304 -13.90 3.48 23.13
N ASN A 305 -12.87 3.77 22.31
CA ASN A 305 -12.87 3.65 20.86
C ASN A 305 -14.12 4.25 20.18
N ARG A 306 -14.62 5.38 20.70
CA ARG A 306 -15.89 5.97 20.23
C ARG A 306 -15.64 7.19 19.36
N LEU A 307 -15.95 7.04 18.07
CA LEU A 307 -15.86 8.10 17.07
C LEU A 307 -16.98 9.14 17.28
N ILE A 308 -16.63 10.40 17.08
CA ILE A 308 -17.53 11.54 16.98
C ILE A 308 -17.29 12.20 15.61
N MET A 309 -18.32 12.19 14.77
CA MET A 309 -18.37 13.00 13.55
C MET A 309 -19.20 14.24 13.85
N GLY A 310 -18.60 15.43 13.76
CA GLY A 310 -19.19 16.65 14.31
C GLY A 310 -19.16 17.85 13.36
N THR A 311 -20.16 18.71 13.49
CA THR A 311 -20.26 20.00 12.79
C THR A 311 -20.62 21.13 13.76
N VAL A 312 -19.98 22.29 13.60
CA VAL A 312 -20.17 23.46 14.47
C VAL A 312 -20.01 24.77 13.71
N SER A 313 -20.81 25.77 14.05
CA SER A 313 -20.85 27.06 13.35
C SER A 313 -20.11 28.19 14.09
N ASN A 314 -19.47 29.07 13.33
CA ASN A 314 -18.88 30.33 13.78
C ASN A 314 -17.77 30.14 14.85
N VAL A 315 -16.81 29.27 14.54
CA VAL A 315 -15.59 29.00 15.34
C VAL A 315 -14.33 29.01 14.48
N THR A 316 -13.20 29.41 15.08
CA THR A 316 -11.87 29.19 14.50
C THR A 316 -11.44 27.74 14.69
N VAL A 317 -10.36 27.33 14.03
CA VAL A 317 -9.74 26.00 14.21
C VAL A 317 -9.25 25.78 15.66
N LYS A 318 -8.66 26.80 16.30
CA LYS A 318 -8.17 26.69 17.68
C LYS A 318 -9.33 26.51 18.67
N GLU A 319 -10.43 27.22 18.43
CA GLU A 319 -11.68 27.02 19.19
C GLU A 319 -12.34 25.66 18.92
N LEU A 320 -12.20 25.12 17.70
CA LEU A 320 -12.67 23.78 17.36
C LEU A 320 -11.90 22.69 18.13
N ALA A 321 -10.58 22.82 18.27
CA ALA A 321 -9.77 21.90 19.06
C ALA A 321 -10.10 21.96 20.56
N GLU A 322 -10.35 23.16 21.11
CA GLU A 322 -10.87 23.30 22.47
C GLU A 322 -12.25 22.62 22.62
N ILE A 323 -13.14 22.76 21.64
CA ILE A 323 -14.45 22.11 21.63
C ILE A 323 -14.31 20.58 21.59
N ALA A 324 -13.49 20.04 20.69
CA ALA A 324 -13.21 18.60 20.59
C ALA A 324 -12.67 18.04 21.92
N LYS A 325 -11.71 18.74 22.54
CA LYS A 325 -11.14 18.37 23.84
C LYS A 325 -12.17 18.43 24.96
N ASN A 326 -13.03 19.44 24.96
CA ASN A 326 -14.11 19.59 25.96
C ASN A 326 -15.30 18.65 25.71
N MET A 327 -15.38 18.01 24.54
CA MET A 327 -16.24 16.84 24.29
C MET A 327 -15.61 15.52 24.75
N GLY A 328 -14.37 15.55 25.25
CA GLY A 328 -13.65 14.38 25.76
C GLY A 328 -12.92 13.57 24.69
N LEU A 329 -12.62 14.16 23.52
CA LEU A 329 -11.82 13.52 22.49
C LEU A 329 -10.33 13.57 22.84
N THR A 330 -9.61 12.51 22.51
CA THR A 330 -8.15 12.44 22.59
C THR A 330 -7.52 12.79 21.25
N ASP A 331 -8.17 12.42 20.16
CA ASP A 331 -7.65 12.55 18.80
C ASP A 331 -8.73 13.16 17.93
N ALA A 332 -8.38 14.16 17.15
CA ALA A 332 -9.32 14.80 16.24
C ALA A 332 -8.60 15.54 15.10
N VAL A 333 -9.22 15.57 13.93
CA VAL A 333 -8.76 16.31 12.75
C VAL A 333 -9.87 17.21 12.21
N ASN A 334 -9.51 18.39 11.71
CA ASN A 334 -10.44 19.27 10.99
C ASN A 334 -10.63 18.76 9.55
N LEU A 335 -11.86 18.85 9.04
CA LEU A 335 -12.25 18.50 7.68
C LEU A 335 -12.56 19.76 6.86
N ASP A 336 -12.99 19.61 5.59
CA ASP A 336 -13.47 20.77 4.83
C ASP A 336 -14.65 21.45 5.54
N GLY A 337 -14.72 22.78 5.42
CA GLY A 337 -15.59 23.64 6.21
C GLY A 337 -16.49 24.55 5.38
N GLY A 338 -17.01 25.59 6.03
CA GLY A 338 -17.81 26.61 5.38
C GLY A 338 -19.05 26.02 4.71
N ALA A 339 -19.14 26.14 3.38
CA ALA A 339 -20.25 25.59 2.60
C ALA A 339 -20.22 24.06 2.47
N SER A 340 -19.08 23.40 2.66
CA SER A 340 -19.02 21.92 2.64
C SER A 340 -19.59 21.29 3.91
N SER A 341 -19.60 22.01 5.03
CA SER A 341 -19.94 21.42 6.33
C SER A 341 -21.30 20.75 6.30
N GLY A 342 -21.28 19.41 6.36
CA GLY A 342 -22.45 18.56 6.22
C GLY A 342 -22.36 17.35 7.11
N LEU A 343 -23.47 16.99 7.73
CA LEU A 343 -23.59 15.82 8.60
C LEU A 343 -24.96 15.17 8.36
N TYR A 344 -24.92 13.90 7.97
CA TYR A 344 -26.07 13.08 7.60
C TYR A 344 -26.17 11.89 8.56
N PHE A 345 -27.40 11.54 8.96
CA PHE A 345 -27.69 10.43 9.86
C PHE A 345 -29.09 9.88 9.58
N LYS A 346 -29.20 8.57 9.34
CA LYS A 346 -30.47 7.84 9.10
C LYS A 346 -31.47 8.62 8.23
N ASP A 347 -31.08 8.77 6.96
CA ASP A 347 -31.77 9.51 5.89
C ASP A 347 -31.94 11.03 6.09
N LYS A 348 -31.39 11.64 7.15
CA LYS A 348 -31.64 13.05 7.51
C LYS A 348 -30.36 13.86 7.67
N TYR A 349 -30.41 15.10 7.20
CA TYR A 349 -29.38 16.09 7.51
C TYR A 349 -29.53 16.61 8.95
N LEU A 350 -28.48 16.44 9.75
CA LEU A 350 -28.27 17.17 10.99
C LEU A 350 -27.66 18.55 10.71
N THR A 351 -26.82 18.62 9.68
CA THR A 351 -26.27 19.85 9.11
C THR A 351 -26.27 19.68 7.58
N SER A 352 -26.95 20.54 6.85
CA SER A 352 -27.00 20.49 5.38
C SER A 352 -25.80 21.23 4.76
N PRO A 353 -25.05 20.61 3.82
CA PRO A 353 -24.10 21.33 2.98
C PRO A 353 -24.76 22.50 2.23
N GLY A 354 -24.03 23.61 2.09
CA GLY A 354 -24.37 24.72 1.21
C GLY A 354 -23.89 24.54 -0.24
N ARG A 355 -23.13 23.46 -0.53
CA ARG A 355 -22.67 23.07 -1.87
C ARG A 355 -22.69 21.55 -2.05
N LYS A 356 -22.62 21.08 -3.29
CA LYS A 356 -22.25 19.69 -3.59
C LYS A 356 -20.81 19.41 -3.14
N LEU A 357 -20.49 18.16 -2.83
CA LEU A 357 -19.21 17.71 -2.30
C LEU A 357 -18.51 16.78 -3.30
N SER A 358 -17.18 16.71 -3.25
CA SER A 358 -16.36 15.78 -4.03
C SER A 358 -16.16 14.41 -3.37
N ASN A 359 -16.28 14.34 -2.03
CA ASN A 359 -16.09 13.12 -1.25
C ASN A 359 -16.77 13.24 0.12
N ALA A 360 -16.92 12.10 0.80
CA ALA A 360 -17.42 12.01 2.16
C ALA A 360 -16.90 10.76 2.87
N LEU A 361 -16.70 10.88 4.18
CA LEU A 361 -16.55 9.74 5.07
C LEU A 361 -17.95 9.19 5.35
N VAL A 362 -18.16 7.91 5.06
CA VAL A 362 -19.45 7.22 5.21
C VAL A 362 -19.30 6.09 6.21
N ILE A 363 -20.29 5.97 7.09
CA ILE A 363 -20.42 4.89 8.07
C ILE A 363 -21.60 4.02 7.66
N THR A 364 -21.31 2.77 7.30
CA THR A 364 -22.32 1.76 7.04
C THR A 364 -22.36 0.71 8.14
N LYS A 365 -23.45 -0.07 8.17
CA LYS A 365 -23.65 -1.14 9.12
C LYS A 365 -24.15 -2.41 8.43
N SER A 366 -23.56 -3.56 8.74
CA SER A 366 -24.05 -4.85 8.27
C SER A 366 -25.46 -5.14 8.78
N LYS A 367 -26.35 -5.59 7.88
CA LYS A 367 -27.75 -5.95 8.17
C LYS A 367 -27.85 -7.32 8.86
N ALA A 368 -26.94 -8.23 8.53
CA ALA A 368 -26.79 -9.51 9.21
C ALA A 368 -26.09 -9.34 10.57
N PRO A 369 -26.39 -10.19 11.58
CA PRO A 369 -25.59 -10.24 12.78
C PRO A 369 -24.18 -10.70 12.40
N VAL A 370 -23.18 -9.87 12.69
CA VAL A 370 -21.78 -10.28 12.60
C VAL A 370 -21.54 -11.26 13.74
N ASN A 371 -21.41 -12.55 13.41
CA ASN A 371 -20.92 -13.54 14.35
C ASN A 371 -19.50 -13.13 14.77
N GLU A 372 -19.30 -12.93 16.08
CA GLU A 372 -17.96 -12.90 16.67
C GLU A 372 -17.39 -14.33 16.62
N ALA A 373 -16.90 -14.73 15.45
CA ALA A 373 -16.30 -16.05 15.26
C ALA A 373 -14.98 -15.92 14.49
N LYS A 374 -14.00 -16.73 14.91
CA LYS A 374 -12.81 -17.08 14.14
C LYS A 374 -13.12 -18.13 13.05
N GLU A 375 -14.40 -18.36 12.77
CA GLU A 375 -14.91 -19.19 11.68
C GLU A 375 -15.51 -18.26 10.64
N VAL A 376 -14.88 -18.18 9.47
CA VAL A 376 -15.53 -17.61 8.28
C VAL A 376 -16.45 -18.69 7.72
N SER A 377 -17.75 -18.41 7.62
CA SER A 377 -18.73 -19.31 7.02
C SER A 377 -19.39 -18.65 5.81
N PHE A 378 -19.54 -19.38 4.71
CA PHE A 378 -20.23 -18.90 3.52
C PHE A 378 -21.05 -20.02 2.84
N SER A 379 -22.12 -19.63 2.16
CA SER A 379 -22.94 -20.54 1.38
C SER A 379 -22.22 -20.97 0.10
N PHE A 380 -22.47 -22.20 -0.34
CA PHE A 380 -22.03 -22.72 -1.63
C PHE A 380 -23.19 -22.83 -2.63
N ALA A 381 -22.86 -22.92 -3.92
CA ALA A 381 -23.79 -23.28 -4.97
C ALA A 381 -23.56 -24.72 -5.43
N THR A 382 -24.52 -25.33 -6.13
CA THR A 382 -24.33 -26.64 -6.77
C THR A 382 -24.58 -26.51 -8.26
N LEU A 383 -23.64 -26.98 -9.07
CA LEU A 383 -23.70 -26.93 -10.53
C LEU A 383 -23.24 -28.28 -11.09
N ASN A 384 -24.11 -28.95 -11.86
CA ASN A 384 -23.84 -30.29 -12.42
C ASN A 384 -23.38 -31.32 -11.37
N ASP A 385 -24.03 -31.32 -10.20
CA ASP A 385 -23.69 -32.14 -9.03
C ASP A 385 -22.33 -31.82 -8.37
N THR A 386 -21.58 -30.81 -8.86
CA THR A 386 -20.37 -30.27 -8.22
C THR A 386 -20.70 -29.16 -7.22
N ILE A 387 -20.09 -29.18 -6.04
CA ILE A 387 -20.14 -28.08 -5.06
C ILE A 387 -19.21 -26.95 -5.51
N MET A 388 -19.76 -25.76 -5.61
CA MET A 388 -19.12 -24.54 -6.10
C MET A 388 -19.05 -23.50 -4.98
N VAL A 389 -17.86 -22.98 -4.67
CA VAL A 389 -17.59 -22.11 -3.52
C VAL A 389 -17.05 -20.73 -3.94
N PRO A 390 -17.43 -19.63 -3.25
CA PRO A 390 -17.04 -18.27 -3.62
C PRO A 390 -15.56 -18.00 -3.34
N LEU A 391 -14.78 -17.82 -4.41
CA LEU A 391 -13.33 -17.70 -4.38
C LEU A 391 -12.84 -16.55 -3.47
N LYS A 392 -13.49 -15.38 -3.57
CA LYS A 392 -13.13 -14.18 -2.78
C LYS A 392 -13.13 -14.43 -1.26
N ASN A 393 -14.08 -15.23 -0.77
CA ASN A 393 -14.21 -15.50 0.67
C ASN A 393 -13.14 -16.48 1.14
N ILE A 394 -12.77 -17.44 0.29
CA ILE A 394 -11.68 -18.38 0.53
C ILE A 394 -10.35 -17.64 0.55
N LEU A 395 -10.03 -16.87 -0.49
CA LEU A 395 -8.81 -16.04 -0.57
C LEU A 395 -8.66 -15.12 0.64
N LYS A 396 -9.72 -14.40 1.00
CA LYS A 396 -9.72 -13.51 2.18
C LYS A 396 -9.50 -14.27 3.49
N ALA A 397 -10.01 -15.48 3.64
CA ALA A 397 -9.77 -16.29 4.83
C ALA A 397 -8.39 -16.94 4.82
N ALA A 398 -7.85 -17.25 3.64
CA ALA A 398 -6.49 -17.71 3.41
C ALA A 398 -5.44 -16.61 3.63
N ASP A 399 -5.86 -15.34 3.62
CA ASP A 399 -5.01 -14.15 3.49
C ASP A 399 -4.16 -14.18 2.20
N LEU A 400 -4.67 -14.85 1.14
CA LEU A 400 -4.02 -14.98 -0.16
C LEU A 400 -4.40 -13.82 -1.08
N ASP A 401 -3.39 -13.05 -1.49
CA ASP A 401 -3.49 -12.10 -2.59
C ASP A 401 -3.74 -12.81 -3.93
N THR A 402 -4.34 -12.09 -4.88
CA THR A 402 -4.52 -12.60 -6.25
C THR A 402 -4.29 -11.54 -7.30
N ILE A 403 -3.65 -11.95 -8.39
CA ILE A 403 -3.52 -11.14 -9.60
C ILE A 403 -4.60 -11.60 -10.58
N THR A 404 -5.72 -10.89 -10.59
CA THR A 404 -6.84 -11.14 -11.52
C THR A 404 -6.59 -10.42 -12.85
N TYR A 405 -6.47 -11.17 -13.94
CA TYR A 405 -6.36 -10.65 -15.31
C TYR A 405 -7.43 -11.22 -16.23
N LYS A 406 -8.47 -10.42 -16.51
CA LYS A 406 -9.61 -10.81 -17.36
C LYS A 406 -10.33 -12.04 -16.82
N LYS A 407 -10.16 -13.21 -17.47
CA LYS A 407 -10.69 -14.51 -17.02
C LYS A 407 -9.66 -15.35 -16.27
N TYR A 408 -8.42 -14.89 -16.18
CA TYR A 408 -7.33 -15.59 -15.51
C TYR A 408 -7.19 -15.07 -14.09
N ILE A 409 -7.01 -15.96 -13.12
CA ILE A 409 -6.80 -15.61 -11.72
C ILE A 409 -5.55 -16.34 -11.28
N LEU A 410 -4.47 -15.59 -11.11
CA LEU A 410 -3.25 -16.12 -10.52
C LEU A 410 -3.40 -16.09 -8.99
N ILE A 411 -3.20 -17.24 -8.39
CA ILE A 411 -3.18 -17.47 -6.95
C ILE A 411 -1.82 -18.11 -6.65
N GLU A 412 -0.97 -17.40 -5.92
CA GLU A 412 0.33 -17.88 -5.46
C GLU A 412 0.16 -18.38 -4.03
N THR A 413 0.53 -19.64 -3.79
CA THR A 413 0.45 -20.29 -2.47
C THR A 413 1.85 -20.71 -2.04
N ALA A 414 2.03 -21.16 -0.80
CA ALA A 414 3.34 -21.63 -0.34
C ALA A 414 3.86 -22.88 -1.08
N GLU A 415 2.98 -23.68 -1.69
CA GLU A 415 3.36 -24.93 -2.38
C GLU A 415 3.19 -24.87 -3.91
N HIS A 416 2.34 -23.97 -4.42
CA HIS A 416 1.86 -23.98 -5.80
C HIS A 416 1.62 -22.59 -6.41
N GLU A 417 1.98 -22.43 -7.69
CA GLU A 417 1.48 -21.37 -8.60
C GLU A 417 0.23 -21.88 -9.33
N ILE A 418 -0.92 -21.24 -9.12
CA ILE A 418 -2.22 -21.69 -9.66
C ILE A 418 -2.79 -20.60 -10.56
N VAL A 419 -3.03 -20.90 -11.85
CA VAL A 419 -3.76 -20.00 -12.76
C VAL A 419 -5.12 -20.59 -13.09
N LEU A 420 -6.14 -20.13 -12.38
CA LEU A 420 -7.53 -20.47 -12.65
C LEU A 420 -8.03 -19.74 -13.90
N CYS A 421 -8.90 -20.38 -14.67
CA CYS A 421 -9.52 -19.80 -15.85
C CYS A 421 -11.04 -19.86 -15.76
N VAL A 422 -11.65 -18.69 -15.55
CA VAL A 422 -13.11 -18.52 -15.56
C VAL A 422 -13.66 -18.96 -16.92
N ASP A 423 -14.71 -19.77 -16.85
CA ASP A 423 -15.43 -20.42 -17.95
C ASP A 423 -14.54 -21.32 -18.86
N ASP A 424 -13.44 -21.86 -18.34
CA ASP A 424 -12.57 -22.84 -19.04
C ASP A 424 -12.51 -24.21 -18.33
N GLN A 425 -12.29 -25.28 -19.09
CA GLN A 425 -12.15 -26.66 -18.57
C GLN A 425 -10.69 -27.06 -18.31
N GLU A 426 -9.79 -26.09 -18.26
CA GLU A 426 -8.38 -26.25 -17.91
C GLU A 426 -7.96 -25.13 -16.95
N TYR A 427 -7.15 -25.47 -15.95
CA TYR A 427 -6.38 -24.52 -15.14
C TYR A 427 -4.88 -24.90 -15.20
N TRP A 428 -4.02 -24.01 -14.75
CA TRP A 428 -2.59 -24.27 -14.65
C TRP A 428 -2.20 -24.48 -13.19
N LEU A 429 -1.33 -25.46 -12.95
CA LEU A 429 -0.69 -25.75 -11.67
C LEU A 429 0.81 -25.94 -11.93
N ASP A 430 1.65 -25.07 -11.36
CA ASP A 430 3.12 -25.13 -11.49
C ASP A 430 3.61 -25.27 -12.95
N ASN A 431 2.95 -24.53 -13.86
CA ASN A 431 3.13 -24.55 -15.32
C ASN A 431 2.60 -25.81 -16.07
N GLU A 432 2.07 -26.82 -15.38
CA GLU A 432 1.32 -27.93 -16.02
C GLU A 432 -0.16 -27.58 -16.19
N ARG A 433 -0.78 -28.06 -17.27
CA ARG A 433 -2.24 -27.91 -17.47
C ARG A 433 -2.98 -29.08 -16.86
N VAL A 434 -3.96 -28.78 -16.02
CA VAL A 434 -4.85 -29.74 -15.39
C VAL A 434 -6.27 -29.49 -15.90
N SER A 435 -6.95 -30.55 -16.35
CA SER A 435 -8.34 -30.45 -16.81
C SER A 435 -9.30 -30.56 -15.64
N ILE A 436 -10.41 -29.82 -15.70
CA ILE A 436 -11.45 -29.80 -14.66
C ILE A 436 -12.82 -30.01 -15.29
N ASP A 437 -13.61 -30.92 -14.73
CA ASP A 437 -14.92 -31.30 -15.29
C ASP A 437 -15.90 -30.13 -15.24
N GLN A 438 -15.97 -29.44 -14.11
CA GLN A 438 -16.78 -28.24 -13.88
C GLN A 438 -15.89 -26.99 -13.85
N PRO A 439 -15.98 -26.07 -14.83
CA PRO A 439 -15.24 -24.82 -14.83
C PRO A 439 -15.45 -23.95 -13.58
N VAL A 440 -14.41 -23.19 -13.25
CA VAL A 440 -14.53 -21.95 -12.47
C VAL A 440 -15.52 -21.05 -13.19
N THR A 441 -16.55 -20.56 -12.51
CA THR A 441 -17.73 -19.94 -13.14
C THR A 441 -18.15 -18.67 -12.39
N THR A 442 -18.61 -17.64 -13.10
CA THR A 442 -19.21 -16.45 -12.45
C THR A 442 -20.69 -16.69 -12.12
N ILE A 443 -21.08 -16.48 -10.85
CA ILE A 443 -22.46 -16.56 -10.36
C ILE A 443 -22.77 -15.26 -9.62
N ASN A 444 -23.79 -14.51 -10.07
CA ASN A 444 -24.19 -13.20 -9.50
C ASN A 444 -23.03 -12.20 -9.38
N ASP A 445 -22.22 -12.06 -10.44
CA ASP A 445 -21.03 -11.21 -10.52
C ASP A 445 -19.88 -11.57 -9.54
N GLU A 446 -19.98 -12.69 -8.81
CA GLU A 446 -18.91 -13.28 -8.01
C GLU A 446 -18.33 -14.54 -8.67
N ILE A 447 -17.03 -14.82 -8.45
CA ILE A 447 -16.35 -15.99 -9.03
C ILE A 447 -16.44 -17.17 -8.07
N TYR A 448 -16.92 -18.30 -8.59
CA TYR A 448 -17.05 -19.57 -7.88
C TYR A 448 -16.12 -20.62 -8.48
N ILE A 449 -15.46 -21.40 -7.63
CA ILE A 449 -14.58 -22.52 -8.00
C ILE A 449 -15.20 -23.84 -7.51
N PRO A 450 -14.91 -25.00 -8.14
CA PRO A 450 -15.19 -26.29 -7.52
C PRO A 450 -14.49 -26.42 -6.19
N PHE A 451 -15.16 -26.97 -5.18
CA PHE A 451 -14.61 -27.13 -3.83
C PHE A 451 -13.29 -27.91 -3.80
N GLU A 452 -13.14 -28.93 -4.65
CA GLU A 452 -11.91 -29.73 -4.73
C GLU A 452 -10.66 -28.89 -5.01
N LEU A 453 -10.78 -27.74 -5.71
CA LEU A 453 -9.66 -26.84 -5.94
C LEU A 453 -9.16 -26.12 -4.68
N THR A 454 -9.94 -26.06 -3.59
CA THR A 454 -9.50 -25.38 -2.37
C THR A 454 -8.40 -26.12 -1.62
N GLU A 455 -8.24 -27.44 -1.86
CA GLU A 455 -7.12 -28.21 -1.31
C GLU A 455 -5.78 -27.63 -1.76
N LEU A 456 -5.70 -27.10 -2.99
CA LEU A 456 -4.51 -26.46 -3.55
C LEU A 456 -4.10 -25.18 -2.81
N PHE A 457 -5.00 -24.58 -2.02
CA PHE A 457 -4.72 -23.37 -1.23
C PHE A 457 -4.15 -23.68 0.15
N GLY A 458 -4.06 -24.96 0.56
CA GLY A 458 -3.49 -25.37 1.84
C GLY A 458 -4.36 -25.09 3.07
N ILE A 459 -5.67 -24.87 2.88
CA ILE A 459 -6.61 -24.47 3.94
C ILE A 459 -7.52 -25.65 4.33
N PRO A 460 -7.68 -25.98 5.63
CA PRO A 460 -8.67 -26.94 6.07
C PRO A 460 -10.08 -26.32 6.00
N LEU A 461 -10.82 -26.65 4.94
CA LEU A 461 -12.25 -26.34 4.79
C LEU A 461 -13.12 -27.54 5.18
N GLU A 462 -14.20 -27.28 5.92
CA GLU A 462 -15.23 -28.28 6.23
C GLU A 462 -16.56 -27.89 5.55
N ILE A 463 -17.24 -28.84 4.91
CA ILE A 463 -18.59 -28.67 4.33
C ILE A 463 -19.64 -29.25 5.27
N ASP A 464 -20.72 -28.49 5.48
CA ASP A 464 -22.02 -29.02 5.94
C ASP A 464 -23.01 -29.02 4.75
N GLU A 465 -23.30 -30.22 4.23
CA GLU A 465 -24.26 -30.41 3.12
C GLU A 465 -25.72 -30.28 3.55
N GLU A 466 -26.06 -30.46 4.84
CA GLU A 466 -27.45 -30.31 5.32
C GLU A 466 -27.81 -28.82 5.49
N GLU A 467 -26.87 -27.99 5.96
CA GLU A 467 -27.04 -26.55 6.15
C GLU A 467 -26.59 -25.70 4.93
N GLY A 468 -25.84 -26.28 3.98
CA GLY A 468 -25.43 -25.62 2.73
C GLY A 468 -24.30 -24.61 2.90
N ILE A 469 -23.37 -24.86 3.83
CA ILE A 469 -22.30 -23.95 4.24
C ILE A 469 -20.91 -24.60 4.20
N VAL A 470 -19.88 -23.76 4.07
CA VAL A 470 -18.47 -24.12 4.23
C VAL A 470 -17.86 -23.30 5.36
N THR A 471 -17.03 -23.92 6.19
CA THR A 471 -16.40 -23.32 7.38
C THR A 471 -14.88 -23.45 7.32
N ILE A 472 -14.16 -22.44 7.84
CA ILE A 472 -12.69 -22.34 7.76
C ILE A 472 -12.04 -22.36 9.16
N ASN A 473 -11.10 -23.28 9.37
CA ASN A 473 -10.29 -23.39 10.59
C ASN A 473 -8.92 -22.70 10.43
N ASN A 474 -8.83 -21.41 10.80
CA ASN A 474 -7.62 -20.60 10.58
C ASN A 474 -6.55 -20.71 11.69
N ASP A 475 -5.44 -21.39 11.37
CA ASP A 475 -4.12 -21.28 12.03
C ASP A 475 -3.00 -21.27 10.95
N VAL A 476 -3.16 -20.45 9.90
CA VAL A 476 -2.16 -20.25 8.82
C VAL A 476 -1.56 -18.85 8.92
N THR A 477 -0.26 -18.71 8.64
CA THR A 477 0.45 -17.41 8.62
C THR A 477 0.90 -17.12 7.19
N VAL A 478 0.40 -16.04 6.59
CA VAL A 478 0.83 -15.60 5.26
C VAL A 478 2.11 -14.77 5.29
N ILE A 479 2.88 -14.87 4.22
CA ILE A 479 4.16 -14.21 4.00
C ILE A 479 3.98 -13.12 2.94
N ASP A 480 3.72 -11.89 3.38
CA ASP A 480 3.87 -10.69 2.54
C ASP A 480 5.34 -10.56 2.11
N PRO A 481 5.68 -10.61 0.80
CA PRO A 481 7.06 -10.53 0.33
C PRO A 481 7.73 -9.18 0.62
N LEU A 482 6.99 -8.08 0.60
CA LEU A 482 7.55 -6.73 0.84
C LEU A 482 7.85 -6.51 2.32
N LYS A 483 6.92 -6.88 3.21
CA LYS A 483 7.09 -6.79 4.67
C LYS A 483 8.14 -7.79 5.17
N THR A 484 8.21 -8.97 4.58
CA THR A 484 9.24 -9.98 4.90
C THR A 484 10.61 -9.54 4.36
N PHE A 485 10.67 -8.91 3.19
CA PHE A 485 11.90 -8.30 2.67
C PHE A 485 12.42 -7.17 3.56
N ASP A 486 11.54 -6.28 4.03
CA ASP A 486 11.95 -5.19 4.93
C ASP A 486 12.47 -5.71 6.28
N LYS A 487 11.84 -6.75 6.86
CA LYS A 487 12.39 -7.46 8.04
C LYS A 487 13.76 -8.07 7.74
N GLY A 488 13.92 -8.71 6.58
CA GLY A 488 15.20 -9.27 6.12
C GLY A 488 16.27 -8.19 5.98
N MET A 489 15.89 -6.99 5.49
CA MET A 489 16.76 -5.82 5.41
C MET A 489 17.16 -5.28 6.78
N GLU A 490 16.24 -5.25 7.76
CA GLU A 490 16.56 -4.90 9.15
C GLU A 490 17.56 -5.89 9.76
N ALA A 491 17.30 -7.20 9.62
CA ALA A 491 18.20 -8.25 10.08
C ALA A 491 19.59 -8.15 9.41
N TYR A 492 19.63 -7.91 8.09
CA TYR A 492 20.86 -7.73 7.32
C TYR A 492 21.67 -6.52 7.79
N ASN A 493 21.03 -5.37 8.00
CA ASN A 493 21.67 -4.15 8.50
C ASN A 493 22.20 -4.33 9.93
N ASN A 494 21.50 -5.10 10.75
CA ASN A 494 21.94 -5.52 12.09
C ASN A 494 22.96 -6.67 12.08
N GLN A 495 23.49 -7.07 10.91
CA GLN A 495 24.48 -8.13 10.70
C GLN A 495 24.02 -9.54 11.13
N LYS A 496 22.71 -9.75 11.27
CA LYS A 496 22.09 -11.04 11.57
C LYS A 496 21.88 -11.85 10.27
N TYR A 497 22.98 -12.25 9.63
CA TYR A 497 22.91 -12.80 8.27
C TYR A 497 22.20 -14.15 8.11
N ASP A 498 22.00 -14.91 9.19
CA ASP A 498 21.22 -16.15 9.16
C ASP A 498 19.70 -15.86 9.16
N GLU A 499 19.23 -14.98 10.05
CA GLU A 499 17.85 -14.47 10.08
C GLU A 499 17.48 -13.74 8.79
N ALA A 500 18.41 -12.94 8.25
CA ALA A 500 18.22 -12.27 6.96
C ALA A 500 18.16 -13.25 5.77
N GLU A 501 18.95 -14.33 5.79
CA GLU A 501 18.89 -15.37 4.73
C GLU A 501 17.53 -16.06 4.73
N GLU A 502 17.03 -16.50 5.89
CA GLU A 502 15.72 -17.14 6.02
C GLU A 502 14.59 -16.24 5.51
N LEU A 503 14.57 -14.97 5.93
CA LEU A 503 13.58 -13.99 5.47
C LEU A 503 13.69 -13.72 3.96
N PHE A 504 14.89 -13.60 3.39
CA PHE A 504 15.04 -13.40 1.94
C PHE A 504 14.73 -14.66 1.11
N LEU A 505 14.84 -15.86 1.69
CA LEU A 505 14.39 -17.09 1.04
C LEU A 505 12.86 -17.17 1.02
N GLN A 506 12.19 -16.86 2.14
CA GLN A 506 10.71 -16.73 2.19
C GLN A 506 10.17 -15.71 1.19
N VAL A 507 10.88 -14.60 0.98
CA VAL A 507 10.54 -13.61 -0.06
C VAL A 507 10.66 -14.17 -1.48
N LEU A 508 11.59 -15.09 -1.75
CA LEU A 508 11.75 -15.74 -3.06
C LEU A 508 10.91 -17.00 -3.24
N GLU A 509 10.36 -17.53 -2.15
CA GLU A 509 9.32 -18.55 -2.14
C GLU A 509 7.98 -17.91 -2.56
N ALA A 510 7.69 -16.71 -2.03
CA ALA A 510 6.45 -15.97 -2.32
C ALA A 510 6.51 -15.05 -3.57
N ASP A 511 7.66 -14.45 -3.92
CA ASP A 511 7.89 -13.79 -5.23
C ASP A 511 9.24 -14.27 -5.81
N PRO A 512 9.25 -15.36 -6.61
CA PRO A 512 10.46 -15.87 -7.25
C PRO A 512 11.18 -14.85 -8.17
N GLY A 513 10.51 -13.76 -8.55
CA GLY A 513 11.06 -12.64 -9.31
C GLY A 513 11.74 -11.56 -8.46
N PHE A 514 11.74 -11.64 -7.12
CA PHE A 514 12.17 -10.56 -6.23
C PHE A 514 13.71 -10.34 -6.22
N SER A 515 14.22 -9.69 -7.26
CA SER A 515 15.66 -9.45 -7.48
C SER A 515 16.37 -8.72 -6.34
N GLY A 516 15.66 -7.98 -5.49
CA GLY A 516 16.20 -7.37 -4.27
C GLY A 516 16.65 -8.41 -3.23
N ALA A 517 15.90 -9.50 -3.07
CA ALA A 517 16.23 -10.63 -2.21
C ALA A 517 17.38 -11.43 -2.82
N MET A 518 17.38 -11.64 -4.13
CA MET A 518 18.52 -12.23 -4.86
C MET A 518 19.82 -11.43 -4.66
N ASP A 519 19.76 -10.09 -4.75
CA ASP A 519 20.91 -9.20 -4.50
C ASP A 519 21.47 -9.35 -3.08
N LYS A 520 20.61 -9.53 -2.08
CA LYS A 520 21.05 -9.71 -0.69
C LYS A 520 21.55 -11.13 -0.44
N LEU A 521 20.86 -12.15 -0.93
CA LEU A 521 21.28 -13.56 -0.82
C LEU A 521 22.64 -13.81 -1.46
N PHE A 522 22.91 -13.33 -2.68
CA PHE A 522 24.24 -13.57 -3.28
C PHE A 522 25.36 -12.91 -2.46
N ARG A 523 25.09 -11.76 -1.81
CA ARG A 523 26.05 -11.05 -0.93
C ARG A 523 26.28 -11.83 0.36
N ILE A 524 25.21 -12.30 1.02
CA ILE A 524 25.29 -13.17 2.19
C ILE A 524 26.13 -14.41 1.86
N TYR A 525 25.82 -15.13 0.77
CA TYR A 525 26.57 -16.33 0.38
C TYR A 525 28.01 -16.05 -0.03
N LYS A 526 28.29 -14.92 -0.68
CA LYS A 526 29.66 -14.48 -0.98
C LYS A 526 30.47 -14.28 0.31
N ASP A 527 29.88 -13.63 1.32
CA ASP A 527 30.54 -13.35 2.59
C ASP A 527 30.66 -14.61 3.49
N LYS A 528 29.67 -15.52 3.45
CA LYS A 528 29.75 -16.90 3.99
C LYS A 528 30.74 -17.81 3.25
N LYS A 529 31.23 -17.38 2.07
CA LYS A 529 32.09 -18.15 1.13
C LYS A 529 31.39 -19.37 0.49
N GLU A 530 30.07 -19.38 0.48
CA GLU A 530 29.23 -20.32 -0.26
C GLU A 530 29.15 -19.91 -1.75
N HIS A 531 30.29 -19.94 -2.42
CA HIS A 531 30.46 -19.38 -3.76
C HIS A 531 29.51 -19.99 -4.82
N ALA A 532 29.07 -21.24 -4.65
CA ALA A 532 28.11 -21.88 -5.57
C ALA A 532 26.72 -21.23 -5.50
N LYS A 533 26.15 -21.02 -4.30
CA LYS A 533 24.88 -20.30 -4.14
C LYS A 533 25.01 -18.83 -4.54
N SER A 534 26.15 -18.20 -4.26
CA SER A 534 26.41 -16.83 -4.71
C SER A 534 26.36 -16.70 -6.24
N VAL A 535 26.90 -17.68 -6.97
CA VAL A 535 26.75 -17.79 -8.43
C VAL A 535 25.27 -17.97 -8.83
N GLU A 536 24.56 -18.89 -8.20
CA GLU A 536 23.15 -19.19 -8.51
C GLU A 536 22.24 -17.94 -8.42
N TYR A 537 22.32 -17.20 -7.31
CA TYR A 537 21.51 -15.98 -7.13
C TYR A 537 21.96 -14.82 -8.04
N LEU A 538 23.23 -14.78 -8.48
CA LEU A 538 23.70 -13.85 -9.51
C LEU A 538 23.22 -14.23 -10.92
N GLU A 539 23.17 -15.53 -11.25
CA GLU A 539 22.58 -16.04 -12.49
C GLU A 539 21.07 -15.72 -12.55
N LYS A 540 20.33 -15.98 -11.46
CA LYS A 540 18.91 -15.59 -11.30
C LYS A 540 18.72 -14.07 -11.44
N PHE A 541 19.51 -13.25 -10.74
CA PHE A 541 19.43 -11.79 -10.83
C PHE A 541 19.67 -11.27 -12.26
N LEU A 542 20.68 -11.82 -12.96
CA LEU A 542 21.03 -11.43 -14.33
C LEU A 542 20.04 -11.92 -15.40
N SER A 543 19.17 -12.88 -15.08
CA SER A 543 18.04 -13.26 -15.96
C SER A 543 16.95 -12.19 -16.02
N ILE A 544 16.85 -11.34 -14.98
CA ILE A 544 15.91 -10.22 -14.89
C ILE A 544 16.61 -8.93 -15.33
N HIS A 545 17.82 -8.68 -14.81
CA HIS A 545 18.62 -7.47 -15.06
C HIS A 545 19.69 -7.74 -16.11
N GLU A 546 19.25 -8.03 -17.34
CA GLU A 546 20.16 -8.27 -18.46
C GLU A 546 21.15 -7.10 -18.63
N ASN A 547 22.43 -7.44 -18.74
CA ASN A 547 23.53 -6.51 -19.00
C ASN A 547 23.76 -5.47 -17.87
N ASP A 548 23.42 -5.77 -16.61
CA ASP A 548 23.97 -5.04 -15.45
C ASP A 548 25.49 -5.27 -15.35
N TYR A 549 26.29 -4.22 -15.58
CA TYR A 549 27.76 -4.28 -15.52
C TYR A 549 28.30 -4.77 -14.18
N SER A 550 27.70 -4.32 -13.07
CA SER A 550 28.12 -4.64 -11.70
C SER A 550 27.85 -6.10 -11.38
N ALA A 551 26.64 -6.59 -11.68
CA ALA A 551 26.25 -7.98 -11.49
C ALA A 551 27.01 -8.91 -12.44
N MET A 552 27.23 -8.54 -13.71
CA MET A 552 28.04 -9.32 -14.65
C MET A 552 29.49 -9.47 -14.16
N ASN A 553 30.09 -8.40 -13.62
CA ASN A 553 31.42 -8.45 -13.01
C ASN A 553 31.42 -9.30 -11.72
N ALA A 554 30.40 -9.15 -10.87
CA ALA A 554 30.26 -9.94 -9.65
C ALA A 554 30.16 -11.43 -9.97
N LEU A 555 29.38 -11.82 -10.99
CA LEU A 555 29.26 -13.20 -11.45
C LEU A 555 30.60 -13.75 -11.95
N GLY A 556 31.36 -12.98 -12.72
CA GLY A 556 32.70 -13.36 -13.17
C GLY A 556 33.64 -13.69 -11.99
N TRP A 557 33.65 -12.88 -10.93
CA TRP A 557 34.44 -13.15 -9.73
C TRP A 557 33.86 -14.25 -8.84
N ALA A 558 32.53 -14.44 -8.82
CA ALA A 558 31.87 -15.52 -8.11
C ALA A 558 32.23 -16.88 -8.74
N TYR A 559 32.21 -16.99 -10.07
CA TYR A 559 32.69 -18.17 -10.81
C TYR A 559 34.16 -18.49 -10.46
N TYR A 560 35.06 -17.50 -10.47
CA TYR A 560 36.46 -17.69 -10.10
C TYR A 560 36.61 -18.22 -8.67
N SER A 561 35.83 -17.67 -7.74
CA SER A 561 35.83 -18.07 -6.32
C SER A 561 35.24 -19.47 -6.12
N ALA A 562 34.24 -19.85 -6.92
CA ALA A 562 33.67 -21.20 -7.00
C ALA A 562 34.59 -22.21 -7.73
N LYS A 563 35.77 -21.78 -8.21
CA LYS A 563 36.70 -22.56 -9.06
C LYS A 563 36.10 -22.98 -10.41
N ARG A 564 34.99 -22.36 -10.82
CA ARG A 564 34.39 -22.45 -12.17
C ARG A 564 35.19 -21.55 -13.10
N TYR A 565 36.42 -21.96 -13.38
CA TYR A 565 37.43 -21.12 -14.02
C TYR A 565 37.03 -20.73 -15.46
N ASP A 566 36.67 -21.69 -16.31
CA ASP A 566 36.31 -21.39 -17.70
C ASP A 566 35.06 -20.50 -17.80
N ASP A 567 34.06 -20.71 -16.94
CA ASP A 567 32.86 -19.86 -16.84
C ASP A 567 33.21 -18.41 -16.46
N SER A 568 34.14 -18.23 -15.53
CA SER A 568 34.66 -16.91 -15.14
C SER A 568 35.28 -16.18 -16.34
N LEU A 569 36.16 -16.84 -17.08
CA LEU A 569 36.83 -16.26 -18.25
C LEU A 569 35.83 -15.92 -19.35
N ASN A 570 34.91 -16.84 -19.65
CA ASN A 570 33.84 -16.64 -20.63
C ASN A 570 32.91 -15.49 -20.25
N GLN A 571 32.59 -15.33 -18.96
CA GLN A 571 31.76 -14.22 -18.47
C GLN A 571 32.44 -12.86 -18.67
N PHE A 572 33.75 -12.74 -18.40
CA PHE A 572 34.48 -11.51 -18.68
C PHE A 572 34.70 -11.26 -20.19
N ILE A 573 34.79 -12.31 -21.01
CA ILE A 573 34.77 -12.17 -22.48
C ILE A 573 33.41 -11.64 -22.94
N LYS A 574 32.28 -12.19 -22.44
CA LYS A 574 30.93 -11.67 -22.71
C LYS A 574 30.80 -10.19 -22.31
N MET A 575 31.42 -9.76 -21.21
CA MET A 575 31.48 -8.34 -20.85
C MET A 575 32.25 -7.47 -21.87
N THR A 576 33.23 -8.00 -22.61
CA THR A 576 33.88 -7.25 -23.71
C THR A 576 32.98 -7.10 -24.95
N GLU A 577 32.00 -7.98 -25.13
CA GLU A 577 31.02 -7.93 -26.22
C GLU A 577 29.86 -6.98 -25.88
N VAL A 578 29.38 -7.03 -24.63
CA VAL A 578 28.29 -6.18 -24.12
C VAL A 578 28.74 -4.74 -23.87
N PHE A 579 29.99 -4.52 -23.46
CA PHE A 579 30.55 -3.19 -23.14
C PHE A 579 31.79 -2.88 -23.99
N PRO A 580 31.68 -2.78 -25.32
CA PRO A 580 32.83 -2.77 -26.23
C PRO A 580 33.75 -1.55 -26.04
N ASP A 581 33.23 -0.42 -25.57
CA ASP A 581 33.98 0.82 -25.33
C ASP A 581 34.59 0.91 -23.91
N ASN A 582 34.28 -0.03 -23.01
CA ASN A 582 34.81 -0.03 -21.65
C ASN A 582 36.13 -0.81 -21.59
N PRO A 583 37.27 -0.21 -21.20
CA PRO A 583 38.55 -0.91 -21.13
C PRO A 583 38.68 -1.91 -19.97
N GLY A 584 37.83 -1.83 -18.95
CA GLY A 584 37.89 -2.68 -17.75
C GLY A 584 37.76 -4.17 -18.03
N PRO A 585 36.72 -4.63 -18.75
CA PRO A 585 36.58 -6.04 -19.14
C PRO A 585 37.78 -6.57 -19.93
N TYR A 586 38.32 -5.81 -20.88
CA TYR A 586 39.50 -6.22 -21.65
C TYR A 586 40.77 -6.33 -20.79
N GLU A 587 40.98 -5.40 -19.84
CA GLU A 587 42.07 -5.51 -18.86
C GLU A 587 41.89 -6.75 -17.99
N THR A 588 40.66 -7.06 -17.56
CA THR A 588 40.33 -8.20 -16.70
C THR A 588 40.57 -9.54 -17.41
N VAL A 589 40.14 -9.69 -18.67
CA VAL A 589 40.46 -10.88 -19.48
C VAL A 589 41.97 -11.02 -19.66
N GLY A 590 42.68 -9.92 -19.92
CA GLY A 590 44.14 -9.90 -20.02
C GLY A 590 44.85 -10.36 -18.74
N ASP A 591 44.37 -9.90 -17.57
CA ASP A 591 44.87 -10.32 -16.25
C ASP A 591 44.62 -11.82 -16.02
N MET A 592 43.41 -12.30 -16.32
CA MET A 592 43.05 -13.70 -16.12
C MET A 592 43.90 -14.66 -16.97
N CYS A 593 44.19 -14.31 -18.22
CA CYS A 593 45.07 -15.07 -19.10
C CYS A 593 46.52 -15.21 -18.57
N GLN A 594 46.91 -14.44 -17.55
CA GLN A 594 48.20 -14.58 -16.88
C GLN A 594 48.16 -15.47 -15.62
N TYR A 595 46.98 -15.80 -15.07
CA TYR A 595 46.89 -16.76 -13.98
C TYR A 595 47.26 -18.16 -14.44
N GLN A 596 47.85 -18.94 -13.52
CA GLN A 596 48.40 -20.26 -13.81
C GLN A 596 47.37 -21.24 -14.42
N TYR A 597 46.09 -21.10 -14.07
CA TYR A 597 44.99 -21.94 -14.59
C TYR A 597 44.63 -21.65 -16.05
N PHE A 598 44.85 -20.43 -16.55
CA PHE A 598 44.45 -20.00 -17.90
C PHE A 598 45.64 -19.58 -18.78
N SER A 599 46.87 -19.94 -18.39
CA SER A 599 48.10 -19.30 -18.87
C SER A 599 48.20 -19.30 -20.41
N ASN A 600 47.80 -18.17 -21.00
CA ASN A 600 47.71 -17.95 -22.43
C ASN A 600 48.29 -16.55 -22.72
N PRO A 601 49.62 -16.45 -22.81
CA PRO A 601 50.28 -15.15 -22.93
C PRO A 601 50.03 -14.49 -24.30
N GLU A 602 49.57 -15.22 -25.31
CA GLU A 602 49.13 -14.64 -26.58
C GLU A 602 47.78 -13.93 -26.42
N MET A 603 46.79 -14.59 -25.82
CA MET A 603 45.49 -13.99 -25.53
C MET A 603 45.59 -12.83 -24.53
N ALA A 604 46.45 -12.94 -23.51
CA ALA A 604 46.75 -11.83 -22.60
C ALA A 604 47.25 -10.58 -23.36
N ARG A 605 48.23 -10.77 -24.27
CA ARG A 605 48.77 -9.69 -25.11
C ARG A 605 47.72 -9.13 -26.06
N GLU A 606 46.82 -9.96 -26.59
CA GLU A 606 45.72 -9.52 -27.45
C GLU A 606 44.74 -8.62 -26.69
N TYR A 607 44.23 -9.06 -25.54
CA TYR A 607 43.20 -8.31 -24.80
C TYR A 607 43.75 -7.01 -24.20
N TYR A 608 44.99 -6.96 -23.70
CA TYR A 608 45.61 -5.69 -23.34
C TYR A 608 45.79 -4.75 -24.54
N ARG A 609 46.11 -5.27 -25.74
CA ARG A 609 46.17 -4.45 -26.97
C ARG A 609 44.79 -3.97 -27.42
N LYS A 610 43.70 -4.72 -27.17
CA LYS A 610 42.32 -4.24 -27.37
C LYS A 610 42.03 -3.09 -26.41
N ALA A 611 42.30 -3.26 -25.12
CA ALA A 611 42.10 -2.21 -24.10
C ALA A 611 42.88 -0.91 -24.43
N LEU A 612 44.14 -1.01 -24.87
CA LEU A 612 44.99 0.14 -25.22
C LEU A 612 44.55 0.91 -26.48
N LYS A 613 43.62 0.38 -27.29
CA LYS A 613 43.03 1.10 -28.44
C LYS A 613 41.84 1.99 -28.04
N LEU A 614 41.29 1.81 -26.84
CA LEU A 614 40.15 2.58 -26.34
C LEU A 614 40.59 3.94 -25.78
N ASN A 615 39.62 4.80 -25.46
CA ASN A 615 39.91 6.08 -24.84
C ASN A 615 40.29 5.88 -23.36
N LEU A 616 41.54 6.16 -23.02
CA LEU A 616 42.12 5.93 -21.69
C LEU A 616 42.68 7.22 -21.09
N THR A 617 42.56 7.37 -19.77
CA THR A 617 43.42 8.26 -18.99
C THR A 617 44.87 7.75 -19.00
N ASP A 618 45.83 8.64 -18.81
CA ASP A 618 47.24 8.28 -18.84
C ASP A 618 47.61 7.24 -17.76
N ASP A 619 47.02 7.31 -16.58
CA ASP A 619 47.23 6.32 -15.50
C ASP A 619 46.79 4.90 -15.92
N VAL A 620 45.61 4.77 -16.54
CA VAL A 620 45.10 3.47 -17.01
C VAL A 620 45.93 2.97 -18.20
N ARG A 621 46.29 3.86 -19.14
CA ARG A 621 47.18 3.52 -20.26
C ARG A 621 48.54 3.02 -19.77
N ASN A 622 49.14 3.68 -18.80
CA ASN A 622 50.42 3.31 -18.21
C ASN A 622 50.33 1.96 -17.47
N ARG A 623 49.26 1.74 -16.68
CA ARG A 623 49.01 0.47 -15.98
C ARG A 623 48.92 -0.71 -16.95
N ILE A 624 48.09 -0.60 -17.98
CA ILE A 624 47.88 -1.68 -18.97
C ILE A 624 49.14 -1.89 -19.82
N SER A 625 49.84 -0.81 -20.20
CA SER A 625 51.12 -0.92 -20.95
C SER A 625 52.20 -1.65 -20.15
N LYS A 626 52.28 -1.39 -18.82
CA LYS A 626 53.16 -2.13 -17.93
C LYS A 626 52.79 -3.61 -17.88
N LYS A 627 51.53 -3.95 -17.61
CA LYS A 627 51.04 -5.34 -17.60
C LYS A 627 51.36 -6.08 -18.90
N LEU A 628 51.15 -5.43 -20.05
CA LEU A 628 51.48 -5.97 -21.38
C LEU A 628 52.98 -6.26 -21.55
N SER A 629 53.86 -5.43 -20.98
CA SER A 629 55.31 -5.65 -21.01
C SER A 629 55.80 -6.76 -20.06
N GLU A 630 55.01 -7.09 -19.03
CA GLU A 630 55.32 -8.10 -18.01
C GLU A 630 54.77 -9.50 -18.37
N VAL A 631 54.00 -9.64 -19.46
CA VAL A 631 53.51 -10.94 -19.96
C VAL A 631 54.69 -11.82 -20.40
N LYS A 632 54.91 -12.89 -19.65
CA LYS A 632 56.01 -13.84 -19.82
C LYS A 632 55.93 -14.69 -21.08
#